data_AF-A0A949AM95-F1
#
_entry.id   AF-A0A949AM95-F1
#
_cell.length_a   1.000
_cell.length_b   1.000
_cell.length_c   1.000
_cell.angle_alpha   90.00
_cell.angle_beta   90.00
_cell.angle_gamma   90.00
#
_symmetry.space_group_name_H-M   'P 1'
#
loop_
_entity.id
_entity.type
_entity.pdbx_description
1 polymer ?
#
loop_
_entity_poly.entity_id
_entity_poly.type
_entity_poly.pdbx_seq_one_letter_code
_entity_poly.pdbx_strand_id
1 'polypeptide(L)' 'MKKVNTSTKNMSKYAGKWVAIDPKKDRIIATGMTLKDISPLVSGRVGEEQKIKAFSFKVPRKDEGPYILVF' A
#
# COMPACT_ATOMS: atom_id res chain seq x y z
N MET A 1 -2.37 -10.70 -4.86
CA MET A 1 -2.84 -9.67 -3.90
C MET A 1 -4.00 -10.17 -3.05
N LYS A 2 -4.16 -9.61 -1.84
CA LYS A 2 -5.34 -9.78 -1.00
C LYS A 2 -6.04 -8.43 -0.85
N LYS A 3 -7.31 -8.33 -1.28
CA LYS A 3 -8.16 -7.15 -1.03
C LYS A 3 -8.54 -7.10 0.44
N VAL A 4 -8.53 -5.90 1.01
CA VAL A 4 -8.89 -5.63 2.41
C VAL A 4 -9.68 -4.33 2.46
N ASN A 5 -10.30 -4.04 3.59
CA ASN A 5 -10.97 -2.76 3.77
C ASN A 5 -10.82 -2.32 5.23
N THR A 6 -9.65 -1.81 5.60
CA THR A 6 -9.34 -1.45 6.99
C THR A 6 -8.74 -0.05 7.09
N SER A 7 -8.89 0.58 8.25
CA SER A 7 -8.23 1.86 8.53
C SER A 7 -6.71 1.71 8.53
N THR A 8 -6.01 2.76 8.08
CA THR A 8 -4.55 2.91 8.13
C THR A 8 -3.99 2.84 9.55
N LYS A 9 -4.80 3.06 10.58
CA LYS A 9 -4.42 2.80 12.00
C LYS A 9 -4.02 1.34 12.26
N ASN A 10 -4.49 0.40 11.44
CA ASN A 10 -4.16 -1.02 11.53
C ASN A 10 -2.95 -1.44 10.67
N MET A 11 -2.20 -0.49 10.11
CA MET A 11 -1.12 -0.73 9.15
C MET A 11 0.00 -1.64 9.70
N SER A 12 0.26 -1.60 11.00
CA SER A 12 1.23 -2.46 11.68
C SER A 12 0.95 -3.96 11.53
N LYS A 13 -0.31 -4.36 11.28
CA LYS A 13 -0.71 -5.75 11.01
C LYS A 13 -0.16 -6.28 9.69
N TYR A 14 0.28 -5.38 8.80
CA TYR A 14 0.81 -5.70 7.48
C TYR A 14 2.33 -5.51 7.40
N ALA A 15 3.03 -5.51 8.54
CA ALA A 15 4.49 -5.45 8.59
C ALA A 15 5.16 -6.39 7.58
N GLY A 16 6.12 -5.86 6.82
CA GLY A 16 6.83 -6.57 5.75
C GLY A 16 6.08 -6.72 4.43
N LYS A 17 4.83 -6.26 4.33
CA LYS A 17 4.00 -6.35 3.12
C LYS A 17 3.89 -5.00 2.42
N TRP A 18 3.66 -5.06 1.12
CA TRP A 18 3.21 -3.92 0.34
C TRP A 18 1.73 -3.70 0.55
N VAL A 19 1.32 -2.45 0.71
CA VAL A 19 -0.10 -2.11 0.85
C VAL A 19 -0.49 -0.97 -0.09
N ALA A 20 -1.75 -0.97 -0.49
CA ALA A 20 -2.38 0.08 -1.28
C ALA A 20 -3.38 0.84 -0.40
N ILE A 21 -3.26 2.17 -0.32
CA ILE A 21 -4.15 3.07 0.40
C ILE A 21 -5.01 3.88 -0.57
N ASP A 22 -6.32 3.92 -0.31
CA ASP A 22 -7.21 4.93 -0.90
C ASP A 22 -6.96 6.29 -0.23
N PRO A 23 -6.42 7.29 -0.96
CA PRO A 23 -6.05 8.58 -0.37
C PRO A 23 -7.25 9.43 0.04
N LYS A 24 -8.45 9.17 -0.51
CA LYS A 24 -9.66 9.92 -0.17
C LYS A 24 -10.31 9.41 1.10
N LYS A 25 -10.19 8.10 1.35
CA LYS A 25 -10.88 7.42 2.46
C LYS A 25 -9.97 7.11 3.64
N ASP A 26 -8.65 7.27 3.49
CA ASP A 26 -7.66 6.88 4.49
C ASP A 26 -7.82 5.41 4.91
N ARG A 27 -7.91 4.52 3.91
CA ARG A 27 -8.11 3.08 4.11
C ARG A 27 -7.16 2.27 3.28
N ILE A 28 -6.67 1.19 3.89
CA ILE A 28 -5.93 0.13 3.21
C ILE A 28 -6.95 -0.71 2.45
N ILE A 29 -6.80 -0.76 1.13
CA ILE A 29 -7.72 -1.43 0.20
C ILE A 29 -7.16 -2.75 -0.36
N ALA A 30 -5.84 -2.93 -0.35
CA ALA A 30 -5.20 -4.17 -0.74
C ALA A 30 -3.82 -4.33 -0.12
N THR A 31 -3.36 -5.58 -0.06
CA THR A 31 -2.01 -5.94 0.39
C THR A 31 -1.40 -6.99 -0.54
N GLY A 32 -0.07 -7.03 -0.59
CA GLY A 32 0.71 -7.95 -1.42
C GLY A 32 2.07 -8.22 -0.81
N MET A 33 2.73 -9.28 -1.27
CA MET A 33 4.12 -9.56 -0.87
C MET A 33 5.09 -8.70 -1.67
N THR A 34 4.69 -8.31 -2.87
CA THR A 34 5.48 -7.49 -3.80
C THR A 34 4.69 -6.25 -4.23
N LEU A 35 5.38 -5.22 -4.73
CA LEU A 35 4.73 -4.08 -5.37
C LEU A 35 3.91 -4.52 -6.61
N LYS A 36 4.39 -5.50 -7.37
CA LYS A 36 3.70 -6.05 -8.54
C LYS A 36 2.33 -6.64 -8.19
N ASP A 37 2.16 -7.21 -6.99
CA ASP A 37 0.87 -7.72 -6.55
C ASP A 37 -0.20 -6.62 -6.50
N ILE A 38 0.17 -5.42 -6.06
CA ILE A 38 -0.75 -4.29 -5.87
C ILE A 38 -0.71 -3.27 -7.01
N SER A 39 0.20 -3.43 -7.98
CA SER A 39 0.43 -2.45 -9.05
C SER A 39 -0.83 -2.06 -9.83
N PRO A 40 -1.81 -2.95 -10.12
CA PRO A 40 -3.00 -2.54 -10.86
C PRO A 40 -3.84 -1.45 -10.16
N LEU A 41 -3.70 -1.32 -8.83
CA LEU A 41 -4.39 -0.31 -8.02
C LEU A 41 -3.57 0.99 -7.90
N VAL A 42 -2.27 0.91 -8.11
CA VAL A 42 -1.30 1.97 -7.85
C VAL A 42 -0.91 2.67 -9.15
N SER A 43 -0.57 1.94 -10.20
CA SER A 43 -0.23 2.53 -11.49
C SER A 43 -1.45 2.74 -12.39
N GLY A 44 -2.58 2.11 -12.05
CA GLY A 44 -3.72 1.94 -12.95
C GLY A 44 -3.44 0.89 -14.02
N ARG A 45 -4.37 0.74 -14.96
CA ARG A 45 -4.23 -0.06 -16.19
C ARG A 45 -4.04 0.86 -17.38
N VAL A 46 -3.47 0.32 -18.47
CA VAL A 46 -3.42 1.00 -19.76
C VAL A 46 -4.85 1.41 -20.16
N GLY A 47 -5.05 2.69 -20.47
CA GLY A 47 -6.37 3.26 -20.79
C GLY A 47 -7.19 3.75 -19.58
N GLU A 48 -6.70 3.61 -18.35
CA GLU A 48 -7.35 4.11 -17.12
C GLU A 48 -6.53 5.17 -16.38
N GLU A 49 -5.77 5.98 -17.13
CA GLU A 49 -4.79 6.93 -16.62
C GLU A 49 -5.38 7.99 -15.66
N GLN A 50 -6.66 8.32 -15.83
CA GLN A 50 -7.37 9.33 -15.04
C GLN A 50 -7.89 8.84 -13.68
N LYS A 51 -7.81 7.53 -13.37
CA LYS A 51 -8.26 7.04 -12.06
C LYS A 51 -7.31 7.51 -10.97
N ILE A 52 -7.86 7.95 -9.84
CA ILE A 52 -7.09 8.24 -8.63
C ILE A 52 -6.37 6.96 -8.22
N LYS A 53 -5.04 7.06 -8.25
CA LYS A 53 -4.12 5.97 -7.96
C LYS A 53 -4.01 5.80 -6.46
N ALA A 54 -4.08 4.56 -5.99
CA ALA A 54 -3.84 4.27 -4.59
C ALA A 54 -2.39 4.61 -4.23
N PHE A 55 -2.15 5.16 -3.05
CA PHE A 55 -0.79 5.30 -2.54
C PHE A 55 -0.23 3.93 -2.18
N SER A 56 1.06 3.72 -2.42
CA SER A 56 1.72 2.45 -2.14
C SER A 56 2.97 2.62 -1.31
N PHE A 57 3.13 1.75 -0.32
CA PHE A 57 4.34 1.68 0.50
C PHE A 57 4.53 0.26 1.02
N LYS A 58 5.79 -0.07 1.30
CA LYS A 58 6.16 -1.28 2.03
C LYS A 58 6.11 -0.95 3.51
N VAL A 59 5.27 -1.66 4.26
CA VAL A 59 5.25 -1.50 5.71
C VAL A 59 6.54 -2.11 6.25
N PRO A 60 7.32 -1.40 7.10
CA PRO A 60 8.52 -1.95 7.71
C PRO A 60 8.21 -3.24 8.46
N ARG A 61 9.14 -4.19 8.46
CA ARG A 61 9.04 -5.34 9.36
C ARG A 61 9.26 -4.88 10.80
N LYS A 62 8.79 -5.67 11.75
CA LYS A 62 8.88 -5.33 13.19
C LYS A 62 10.32 -5.22 13.67
N ASP A 63 11.23 -5.94 13.02
CA ASP A 63 12.66 -6.03 13.29
C ASP A 63 13.51 -5.04 12.47
N GLU A 64 12.93 -4.36 11.46
CA GLU A 64 13.68 -3.44 10.58
C GLU A 64 13.94 -2.05 11.21
N GLY A 65 13.45 -1.79 12.44
CA GLY A 65 13.55 -0.46 13.08
C GLY A 65 12.81 0.64 12.28
N PRO A 66 12.81 1.90 12.74
CA PRO A 66 12.26 3.00 11.95
C PRO A 66 13.18 3.29 10.75
N TYR A 67 12.64 3.30 9.52
CA TYR A 67 13.39 3.84 8.39
C TYR A 67 13.57 5.35 8.59
N ILE A 68 14.82 5.77 8.75
CA ILE A 68 15.18 7.18 8.76
C ILE A 68 15.50 7.56 7.32
N LEU A 69 14.65 8.40 6.72
CA LEU A 69 15.00 9.11 5.49
C LEU A 69 16.00 10.20 5.87
N VAL A 70 17.26 10.00 5.51
CA VAL A 70 18.32 11.01 5.61
C VAL A 70 18.34 11.77 4.28
N PHE A 71 18.25 13.10 4.36
CA PHE A 71 18.28 14.02 3.22
C PHE A 71 19.69 14.52 2.95
#